data_AF-A0A1C6I893-F1
#
_entry.id   AF-A0A1C6I893-F1
#
_cell.length_a   1.000
_cell.length_b   1.000
_cell.length_c   1.000
_cell.angle_alpha   90.00
_cell.angle_beta   90.00
_cell.angle_gamma   90.00
#
_symmetry.space_group_name_H-M   'P 1'
#
loop_
_entity.id
_entity.type
_entity.pdbx_description
1 polymer ?
#
loop_
_entity_poly.entity_id
_entity_poly.type
_entity_poly.pdbx_seq_one_letter_code
_entity_poly.pdbx_strand_id
1 'polypeptide(L)'
;MTDLERRALLGDREAQEECTRQGIVLPCPFCGAKAEIDVVKKGYKSIISCKTHWCGFLRHSYNNGDTDVNAARRLLSIWNIRQGPPIVRCGECKHWHKEHCARGPSPCCTLQTPADHYCPYGEPKETDHENMQKL
;
A
#
# COMPACT_ATOMS: atom_id res chain seq x y z
N MET A 1 6.37 5.94 -12.08
CA MET A 1 5.64 5.81 -10.80
C MET A 1 5.30 7.20 -10.30
N THR A 2 4.04 7.45 -9.99
CA THR A 2 3.52 8.74 -9.51
C THR A 2 3.54 8.83 -7.97
N ASP A 3 3.30 10.01 -7.39
CA ASP A 3 3.15 10.14 -5.93
C ASP A 3 1.96 9.31 -5.40
N LEU A 4 0.86 9.29 -6.15
CA LEU A 4 -0.31 8.47 -5.84
C LEU A 4 0.06 6.98 -5.70
N GLU A 5 0.74 6.42 -6.70
CA GLU A 5 1.19 5.03 -6.67
C GLU A 5 2.18 4.77 -5.53
N ARG A 6 3.08 5.72 -5.26
CA ARG A 6 4.04 5.62 -4.15
C ARG A 6 3.34 5.55 -2.80
N ARG A 7 2.38 6.44 -2.53
CA ARG A 7 1.60 6.44 -1.29
C ARG A 7 0.77 5.16 -1.14
N ALA A 8 0.13 4.72 -2.23
CA ALA A 8 -0.65 3.49 -2.22
C ALA A 8 0.22 2.26 -1.88
N LEU A 9 1.44 2.20 -2.42
CA LEU A 9 2.43 1.17 -2.12
C LEU A 9 2.88 1.18 -0.65
N LEU A 10 2.88 2.35 0.00
CA LEU A 10 3.23 2.54 1.40
C LEU A 10 2.05 2.31 2.37
N GLY A 11 0.89 1.85 1.88
CA GLY A 11 -0.25 1.54 2.74
C GLY A 11 -1.28 2.65 2.92
N ASP A 12 -1.14 3.79 2.24
CA ASP A 12 -2.13 4.86 2.26
C ASP A 12 -3.45 4.38 1.64
N ARG A 13 -4.49 4.26 2.48
CA ARG A 13 -5.80 3.71 2.08
C ARG A 13 -6.48 4.55 1.01
N GLU A 14 -6.46 5.87 1.14
CA GLU A 14 -7.08 6.77 0.18
C GLU A 14 -6.36 6.68 -1.17
N ALA A 15 -5.03 6.60 -1.15
CA ALA A 15 -4.26 6.39 -2.37
C ALA A 15 -4.54 5.03 -3.03
N GLN A 16 -4.71 3.96 -2.25
CA GLN A 16 -5.08 2.63 -2.77
C GLN A 16 -6.47 2.64 -3.42
N GLU A 17 -7.46 3.24 -2.75
CA GLU A 17 -8.82 3.37 -3.26
C GLU A 17 -8.86 4.22 -4.53
N GLU A 18 -8.08 5.31 -4.56
CA GLU A 18 -7.94 6.16 -5.72
C GLU A 18 -7.26 5.44 -6.90
N CYS A 19 -6.20 4.66 -6.65
CA CYS A 19 -5.61 3.80 -7.68
C CYS A 19 -6.65 2.83 -8.26
N THR A 20 -7.46 2.19 -7.41
CA THR A 20 -8.55 1.31 -7.86
C THR A 20 -9.60 2.07 -8.67
N ARG A 21 -9.98 3.29 -8.26
CA ARG A 21 -10.95 4.13 -8.96
C ARG A 21 -10.46 4.55 -10.35
N GLN A 22 -9.16 4.83 -10.49
CA GLN A 22 -8.52 5.15 -11.76
C GLN A 22 -8.18 3.92 -12.63
N GLY A 23 -8.40 2.70 -12.12
CA GLY A 23 -8.04 1.47 -12.84
C GLY A 23 -6.53 1.17 -12.85
N ILE A 24 -5.75 1.82 -11.98
CA ILE A 24 -4.31 1.63 -11.87
C ILE A 24 -4.03 0.29 -11.18
N VAL A 25 -3.22 -0.54 -11.83
CA VAL A 25 -2.72 -1.81 -11.30
C VAL A 25 -1.40 -1.56 -10.59
N LEU A 26 -1.38 -1.67 -9.25
CA LEU A 26 -0.11 -1.60 -8.53
C LEU A 26 0.81 -2.79 -8.87
N PRO A 27 2.14 -2.63 -8.78
CA PRO A 27 3.08 -3.72 -8.98
C PRO A 27 2.82 -4.94 -8.07
N CYS A 28 3.32 -6.11 -8.49
CA CYS A 28 3.14 -7.37 -7.80
C CYS A 28 3.53 -7.26 -6.31
N PRO A 29 2.65 -7.65 -5.37
CA PRO A 29 2.93 -7.53 -3.94
C PRO A 29 4.07 -8.42 -3.45
N PHE A 30 4.48 -9.45 -4.22
CA PHE A 30 5.53 -10.39 -3.82
C PHE A 30 6.91 -10.05 -4.39
N CYS A 31 6.97 -9.56 -5.63
CA CYS A 31 8.25 -9.32 -6.32
C CYS A 31 8.41 -7.89 -6.86
N GLY A 32 7.40 -7.03 -6.73
CA GLY A 32 7.44 -5.65 -7.23
C GLY A 32 7.42 -5.52 -8.76
N ALA A 33 7.31 -6.62 -9.51
CA ALA A 33 7.26 -6.57 -10.96
C ALA A 33 5.90 -6.11 -11.50
N LYS A 34 5.85 -5.80 -12.81
CA LYS A 34 4.61 -5.40 -13.50
C LYS A 34 3.54 -6.48 -13.36
N ALA A 35 2.31 -6.04 -13.14
CA ALA A 35 1.12 -6.86 -13.20
C ALA A 35 0.07 -6.25 -14.13
N GLU A 36 -0.78 -7.09 -14.71
CA GLU A 36 -1.84 -6.64 -15.63
C GLU A 36 -3.11 -7.45 -15.39
N ILE A 37 -4.23 -6.85 -15.76
CA ILE A 37 -5.56 -7.46 -15.68
C ILE A 37 -5.97 -7.98 -17.06
N ASP A 38 -6.44 -9.23 -17.10
CA ASP A 38 -6.86 -9.93 -18.29
C ASP A 38 -8.29 -10.47 -18.10
N VAL A 39 -9.19 -10.20 -19.05
CA VAL A 39 -10.52 -10.83 -19.09
C VAL A 39 -10.38 -12.19 -19.78
N VAL A 40 -10.37 -13.26 -18.99
CA VAL A 40 -10.18 -14.64 -19.51
C VAL A 40 -11.41 -15.10 -20.29
N LYS A 41 -12.61 -14.76 -19.79
CA LYS A 41 -13.87 -15.04 -20.47
C LYS A 41 -14.86 -13.92 -20.17
N LYS A 42 -15.25 -13.20 -21.22
CA LYS A 42 -16.20 -12.09 -21.17
C LYS A 42 -17.50 -12.53 -20.48
N GLY A 43 -17.97 -11.73 -19.52
CA GLY A 43 -19.15 -12.02 -18.71
C GLY A 43 -18.97 -13.10 -17.63
N TYR A 44 -17.75 -13.62 -17.45
CA TYR A 44 -17.52 -14.76 -16.54
C TYR A 44 -16.36 -14.57 -15.59
N LYS A 45 -15.15 -14.27 -16.09
CA LYS A 45 -13.92 -14.30 -15.28
C LYS A 45 -12.87 -13.32 -15.75
N SER A 46 -12.33 -12.57 -14.79
CA SER A 46 -11.14 -11.73 -14.94
C SER A 46 -10.02 -12.20 -14.01
N ILE A 47 -8.77 -12.01 -14.43
CA ILE A 47 -7.57 -12.32 -13.64
C ILE A 47 -6.65 -11.12 -13.61
N ILE A 48 -5.86 -10.98 -12.55
CA ILE A 48 -4.75 -10.06 -12.48
C ILE A 48 -3.51 -10.90 -12.18
N SER A 49 -2.45 -10.71 -12.97
CA SER A 49 -1.30 -11.60 -12.95
C SER A 49 0.00 -10.82 -12.95
N CYS A 50 0.96 -11.27 -12.14
CA CYS A 50 2.34 -10.85 -12.23
C CYS A 50 2.94 -11.37 -13.54
N LYS A 51 3.56 -10.51 -14.34
CA LYS A 51 4.12 -10.87 -15.66
C LYS A 51 5.51 -11.50 -15.59
N THR A 52 6.03 -11.66 -14.38
CA THR A 52 7.29 -12.36 -14.12
C THR A 52 7.07 -13.86 -14.04
N HIS A 53 7.73 -14.61 -14.92
CA HIS A 53 7.59 -16.08 -15.06
C HIS A 53 7.90 -16.87 -13.78
N TRP A 54 8.85 -16.40 -12.95
CA TRP A 54 9.25 -17.11 -11.73
C TRP A 54 8.35 -16.80 -10.52
N CYS A 55 7.60 -15.69 -10.54
CA CYS A 55 6.72 -15.33 -9.43
C CYS A 55 5.36 -16.03 -9.55
N GLY A 56 4.76 -15.98 -10.75
CA GLY A 56 3.49 -16.67 -11.04
C GLY A 56 2.29 -16.21 -10.22
N PHE A 57 2.43 -15.20 -9.35
CA PHE A 57 1.34 -14.76 -8.48
C PHE A 57 0.20 -14.15 -9.30
N LEU A 58 -1.02 -14.59 -8.99
CA LEU A 58 -2.23 -14.12 -9.64
C LEU A 58 -3.39 -14.07 -8.64
N ARG A 59 -4.38 -13.24 -8.96
CA ARG A 59 -5.72 -13.31 -8.36
C ARG A 59 -6.76 -13.36 -9.47
N HIS A 60 -7.95 -13.85 -9.14
CA HIS A 60 -9.07 -13.89 -10.07
C HIS A 60 -10.36 -13.41 -9.40
N SER A 61 -11.30 -12.96 -10.22
CA SER A 61 -12.66 -12.64 -9.81
C SER A 61 -13.64 -13.18 -10.84
N TYR A 62 -14.74 -13.76 -10.35
CA TYR A 62 -15.88 -14.14 -11.18
C TYR A 62 -16.88 -12.99 -11.23
N ASN A 63 -17.58 -12.88 -12.36
CA ASN A 63 -18.58 -11.86 -12.55
C ASN A 63 -19.78 -12.04 -11.61
N ASN A 64 -20.19 -13.29 -11.34
CA ASN A 64 -21.33 -13.64 -10.47
C ASN A 64 -22.61 -12.84 -10.80
N GLY A 65 -22.93 -12.73 -12.11
CA GLY A 65 -24.09 -11.98 -12.59
C GLY A 65 -23.84 -10.47 -12.80
N ASP A 66 -22.62 -9.99 -12.55
CA ASP A 66 -22.21 -8.59 -12.75
C ASP A 66 -21.45 -8.36 -14.08
N THR A 67 -21.14 -7.11 -14.38
CA THR A 67 -20.34 -6.69 -15.54
C THR A 67 -18.86 -7.01 -15.36
N ASP A 68 -18.14 -7.17 -16.49
CA ASP A 68 -16.68 -7.36 -16.49
C ASP A 68 -15.95 -6.19 -15.81
N VAL A 69 -16.48 -4.97 -15.97
CA VAL A 69 -15.94 -3.76 -15.33
C VAL A 69 -16.01 -3.85 -13.80
N ASN A 70 -17.16 -4.28 -13.26
CA ASN A 70 -17.32 -4.42 -11.82
C ASN A 70 -16.49 -5.58 -11.25
N ALA A 71 -16.37 -6.69 -11.99
CA ALA A 71 -15.48 -7.80 -11.63
C ALA A 71 -14.01 -7.35 -11.60
N ALA A 72 -13.58 -6.59 -12.62
CA ALA A 72 -12.24 -6.01 -12.68
C ALA A 72 -11.97 -5.03 -11.52
N ARG A 73 -12.93 -4.15 -11.21
CA ARG A 73 -12.80 -3.19 -10.10
C ARG A 73 -12.65 -3.87 -8.75
N ARG A 74 -13.44 -4.92 -8.47
CA ARG A 74 -13.28 -5.76 -7.26
C ARG A 74 -11.93 -6.45 -7.20
N LEU A 75 -11.45 -6.93 -8.35
CA LEU A 75 -10.14 -7.58 -8.43
C LEU A 75 -9.01 -6.58 -8.14
N LEU A 76 -9.10 -5.37 -8.69
CA LEU A 76 -8.18 -4.26 -8.42
C LEU A 76 -8.22 -3.81 -6.96
N SER A 77 -9.41 -3.72 -6.34
CA SER A 77 -9.51 -3.31 -4.94
C SER A 77 -8.78 -4.27 -4.01
N ILE A 78 -8.84 -5.58 -4.29
CA ILE A 78 -8.10 -6.58 -3.52
C ILE A 78 -6.62 -6.54 -3.87
N TRP A 79 -6.28 -6.39 -5.15
CA TRP A 79 -4.89 -6.38 -5.60
C TRP A 79 -4.11 -5.16 -5.13
N ASN A 80 -4.75 -3.99 -5.02
CA ASN A 80 -4.08 -2.75 -4.64
C ASN A 80 -3.91 -2.58 -3.12
N ILE A 81 -4.53 -3.43 -2.29
CA ILE A 81 -4.32 -3.39 -0.84
C ILE A 81 -2.85 -3.73 -0.55
N ARG A 82 -2.17 -2.81 0.12
CA ARG A 82 -0.87 -3.03 0.74
C ARG A 82 -1.04 -2.82 2.23
N GLN A 83 -0.62 -3.80 3.00
CA GLN A 83 -0.33 -3.55 4.41
C GLN A 83 0.97 -2.74 4.40
N GLY A 84 0.85 -1.42 4.54
CA GLY A 84 2.02 -0.59 4.73
C GLY A 84 2.71 -0.96 6.05
N PRO A 85 4.04 -0.80 6.16
CA PRO A 85 4.59 -0.51 7.48
C PRO A 85 3.83 0.70 8.03
N PRO A 86 3.57 0.79 9.35
CA PRO A 86 2.89 1.95 9.92
C PRO A 86 3.53 3.23 9.38
N ILE A 87 2.73 4.08 8.71
CA ILE A 87 3.21 5.39 8.26
C ILE A 87 3.38 6.21 9.53
N VAL A 88 4.62 6.38 9.97
CA VAL A 88 4.95 7.14 11.16
C VAL A 88 5.31 8.55 10.73
N ARG A 89 4.47 9.53 11.06
CA ARG A 89 4.82 10.94 10.95
C ARG A 89 5.82 11.31 12.04
N CYS A 90 6.59 12.38 11.83
CA CYS A 90 7.58 12.83 12.80
C CYS A 90 6.99 12.92 14.23
N GLY A 91 5.83 13.53 14.45
CA GLY A 91 5.18 13.63 15.77
C GLY A 91 4.81 12.29 16.42
N GLU A 92 4.64 11.24 15.63
CA GLU A 92 4.29 9.88 16.04
C GLU A 92 5.53 8.99 16.26
N CYS A 93 6.71 9.46 15.84
CA CYS A 93 7.95 8.73 15.94
C CYS A 93 8.51 8.76 17.35
N LYS A 94 8.97 7.61 17.87
CA LYS A 94 9.62 7.52 19.19
C LYS A 94 10.94 8.31 19.26
N HIS A 95 11.53 8.61 18.12
CA HIS A 95 12.77 9.39 18.00
C HIS A 95 12.51 10.89 17.84
N TRP A 96 11.27 11.37 17.76
CA TRP A 96 10.99 12.80 17.58
C TRP A 96 10.77 13.51 18.91
N HIS A 97 11.53 14.57 19.12
CA HIS A 97 11.51 15.34 20.36
C HIS A 97 11.77 16.82 20.05
N LYS A 98 10.88 17.70 20.56
CA LYS A 98 10.96 19.17 20.39
C LYS A 98 11.24 19.59 18.94
N GLU A 99 10.44 19.10 17.99
CA GLU A 99 10.55 19.45 16.57
C GLU A 99 11.82 18.94 15.87
N HIS A 100 12.57 18.03 16.48
CA HIS A 100 13.77 17.43 15.91
C HIS A 100 13.75 15.90 15.96
N CYS A 101 14.43 15.24 15.01
CA CYS A 101 14.69 13.81 15.05
C CYS A 101 15.96 13.52 15.88
N ALA A 102 15.89 12.65 16.89
CA ALA A 102 17.01 12.29 17.76
C ALA A 102 17.77 11.02 17.30
N ARG A 103 17.44 10.49 16.11
CA ARG A 103 17.99 9.22 15.59
C ARG A 103 19.40 9.38 15.00
N GLY A 104 20.44 9.34 15.84
CA GLY A 104 21.86 9.21 15.42
C GLY A 104 22.30 10.23 14.35
N PRO A 105 23.42 10.01 13.61
CA PRO A 105 23.82 10.90 12.53
C PRO A 105 22.96 10.64 11.28
N SER A 106 21.68 10.99 11.35
CA SER A 106 20.79 11.04 10.19
C SER A 106 20.65 12.49 9.69
N PRO A 107 20.51 12.73 8.38
CA PRO A 107 20.24 14.08 7.85
C PRO A 107 19.02 14.75 8.50
N CYS A 108 18.07 13.96 9.03
CA CYS A 108 16.88 14.47 9.71
C CYS A 108 17.16 15.05 11.11
N CYS A 109 18.34 14.81 11.68
CA CYS A 109 18.66 15.19 13.07
C CYS A 109 19.15 16.62 13.23
N THR A 110 19.55 17.27 12.14
CA THR A 110 20.09 18.64 12.14
C THR A 110 19.06 19.69 11.70
N LEU A 111 17.86 19.27 11.32
CA LEU A 111 16.79 20.13 10.83
C LEU A 111 15.57 20.08 11.76
N GLN A 112 14.87 21.20 11.87
CA GLN A 112 13.51 21.21 12.42
C GLN A 112 12.60 20.47 11.44
N THR A 113 11.82 19.50 11.94
CA THR A 113 10.84 18.78 11.14
C THR A 113 9.43 19.02 11.68
N PRO A 114 8.50 19.48 10.83
CA PRO A 114 7.08 19.55 11.19
C PRO A 114 6.56 18.20 11.69
N ALA A 115 5.61 18.23 12.62
CA ALA A 115 5.07 17.01 13.22
C ALA A 115 4.40 16.07 12.20
N ASP A 116 3.84 16.60 11.12
CA ASP A 116 3.19 15.87 10.02
C ASP A 116 4.16 15.43 8.92
N HIS A 117 5.45 15.78 9.03
CA HIS A 117 6.47 15.40 8.06
C HIS A 117 6.61 13.88 7.98
N TYR A 118 6.70 13.35 6.75
CA TYR A 118 6.89 11.93 6.50
C TYR A 118 8.37 11.56 6.70
N CYS A 119 8.65 10.59 7.57
CA CYS A 119 9.98 10.00 7.72
C CYS A 119 9.96 8.54 7.23
N PRO A 120 10.76 8.16 6.23
CA PRO A 120 10.83 6.76 5.77
C PRO A 120 11.43 5.80 6.80
N TYR A 121 12.08 6.34 7.84
CA TYR A 121 12.66 5.59 8.96
C TYR A 121 11.91 5.87 10.28
N GLY A 122 10.67 6.36 10.19
CA GLY A 122 9.85 6.60 11.37
C GLY A 122 9.55 5.28 12.08
N GLU A 123 9.80 5.24 13.38
CA GLU A 123 9.46 4.10 14.23
C GLU A 123 8.37 4.57 15.21
N PRO A 124 7.21 3.90 15.26
CA PRO A 124 6.11 4.35 16.10
C PRO A 124 6.56 4.33 17.56
N LYS A 125 5.98 5.23 18.37
CA LYS A 125 6.01 5.08 19.83
C LYS A 125 5.45 3.71 20.17
N GLU A 126 6.09 3.00 21.09
CA GLU A 126 5.57 1.73 21.59
C GLU A 126 4.19 2.01 22.18
N THR A 127 3.14 1.54 21.50
CA THR A 127 1.79 1.48 22.06
C THR A 127 1.76 0.28 22.99
N ASP A 128 1.21 0.43 24.20
CA ASP A 128 1.03 -0.65 25.18
C ASP A 128 0.37 -1.88 24.53
N HIS A 129 1.19 -2.81 24.06
CA HIS A 129 0.79 -4.01 23.30
C HIS A 129 0.19 -5.11 24.20
N GLU A 130 -0.32 -4.76 25.39
CA GLU A 130 -0.92 -5.73 26.32
C GLU A 130 -2.45 -5.87 26.21
N ASN A 131 -3.16 -4.97 25.51
CA ASN A 131 -4.64 -4.99 25.52
C ASN A 131 -5.34 -5.47 24.23
N MET A 132 -4.61 -5.97 23.22
CA MET A 132 -5.22 -6.41 21.94
C MET A 132 -5.27 -7.93 21.73
N GLN A 133 -5.05 -8.74 22.78
CA GLN A 133 -5.26 -10.20 22.77
C GLN A 133 -6.59 -10.64 23.42
N LYS A 134 -7.54 -9.73 23.65
CA LYS A 134 -8.82 -10.04 24.32
C LYS A 134 -10.09 -9.65 23.54
N LEU A 135 -10.06 -9.69 22.20
CA LEU A 135 -11.27 -9.63 21.38
C LEU A 135 -11.29 -10.77 20.37
#